data_AF-A0A1I3AS95-F1
#
_entry.id   AF-A0A1I3AS95-F1
#
_cell.length_a   1.000
_cell.length_b   1.000
_cell.length_c   1.000
_cell.angle_alpha   90.00
_cell.angle_beta   90.00
_cell.angle_gamma   90.00
#
_symmetry.space_group_name_H-M   'P 1'
#
loop_
_entity.id
_entity.type
_entity.pdbx_description
1 polymer ?
#
loop_
_entity_poly.entity_id
_entity_poly.type
_entity_poly.pdbx_seq_one_letter_code
_entity_poly.pdbx_strand_id
1 'polypeptide(L)'
;MTSTVLDVTVMLLCVSASVIALGTVGTDTETGADAAADAADRLATETATVTYEVDGGDHESRTVHATLVELLAASVRGPSGTDRETVDRFRSRVLDRVTDALDGRFRVDVRYETNDPSSGIDALGGGGHHVRDGDGIGPWTVTIGNEPPANADVTAAVLTHPGPDRIGSARIDPDGPGRFRIVVRAW
;
A
#
# COMPACT_ATOMS: atom_id res chain seq x y z
N MET A 1 -12.11 12.69 -39.82
CA MET A 1 -10.98 11.80 -39.48
C MET A 1 -10.62 12.06 -38.03
N THR A 2 -11.09 11.21 -37.11
CA THR A 2 -10.90 11.34 -35.64
C THR A 2 -10.79 9.93 -35.05
N SER A 3 -9.70 9.20 -35.30
CA SER A 3 -9.68 7.77 -34.94
C SER A 3 -8.31 7.15 -34.63
N THR A 4 -7.34 7.91 -34.13
CA THR A 4 -6.04 7.33 -33.72
C THR A 4 -5.60 7.69 -32.30
N VAL A 5 -6.24 8.66 -31.65
CA VAL A 5 -5.86 9.08 -30.29
C VAL A 5 -6.59 8.27 -29.22
N LEU A 6 -7.80 7.77 -29.51
CA LEU A 6 -8.57 6.93 -28.58
C LEU A 6 -8.05 5.48 -28.51
N ASP A 7 -7.35 4.99 -29.55
CA ASP A 7 -6.88 3.61 -29.58
C ASP A 7 -5.68 3.40 -28.62
N VAL A 8 -4.80 4.40 -28.50
CA VAL A 8 -3.58 4.32 -27.67
C VAL A 8 -3.89 4.46 -26.18
N THR A 9 -4.81 5.33 -25.78
CA THR A 9 -5.20 5.48 -24.37
C THR A 9 -6.04 4.29 -23.89
N VAL A 10 -6.87 3.69 -24.75
CA VAL A 10 -7.60 2.46 -24.44
C VAL A 10 -6.66 1.25 -24.41
N MET A 11 -5.68 1.13 -25.33
CA MET A 11 -4.64 0.08 -25.23
C MET A 11 -3.80 0.22 -23.96
N LEU A 12 -3.42 1.44 -23.55
CA LEU A 12 -2.63 1.66 -22.33
C LEU A 12 -3.44 1.40 -21.05
N LEU A 13 -4.74 1.71 -21.04
CA LEU A 13 -5.62 1.38 -19.92
C LEU A 13 -5.85 -0.14 -19.80
N CYS A 14 -5.91 -0.86 -20.93
CA CYS A 14 -6.08 -2.32 -20.96
C CYS A 14 -4.81 -3.10 -20.58
N VAL A 15 -3.62 -2.49 -20.56
CA VAL A 15 -2.35 -3.18 -20.22
C VAL A 15 -2.05 -3.20 -18.72
N SER A 16 -2.59 -2.26 -17.92
CA SER A 16 -2.16 -2.07 -16.53
C SER A 16 -2.86 -2.92 -15.46
N ALA A 17 -3.94 -3.63 -15.77
CA ALA A 17 -4.65 -4.49 -14.82
C ALA A 17 -4.39 -5.98 -15.11
N SER A 18 -3.14 -6.43 -14.98
CA SER A 18 -2.84 -7.86 -15.01
C SER A 18 -2.83 -8.42 -13.59
N VAL A 19 -3.99 -8.88 -13.12
CA VAL A 19 -4.11 -9.71 -11.91
C VAL A 19 -3.80 -11.15 -12.33
N ILE A 20 -2.67 -11.69 -11.89
CA ILE A 20 -2.38 -13.12 -12.03
C ILE A 20 -2.98 -13.82 -10.80
N ALA A 21 -4.18 -14.38 -10.95
CA ALA A 21 -4.71 -15.36 -10.02
C ALA A 21 -3.99 -16.71 -10.26
N LEU A 22 -3.09 -17.10 -9.35
CA LEU A 22 -2.56 -18.46 -9.33
C LEU A 22 -3.65 -19.38 -8.75
N GLY A 23 -4.51 -19.90 -9.63
CA GLY A 23 -5.57 -20.84 -9.26
C GLY A 23 -5.04 -22.25 -8.98
N THR A 24 -5.33 -22.76 -7.77
CA THR A 24 -5.36 -24.20 -7.49
C THR A 24 -6.76 -24.71 -7.76
N VAL A 25 -6.92 -25.63 -8.70
CA VAL A 25 -8.20 -26.29 -9.00
C VAL A 25 -8.61 -27.18 -7.81
N GLY A 26 -9.79 -26.94 -7.24
CA GLY A 26 -10.32 -27.72 -6.12
C GLY A 26 -11.68 -27.24 -5.62
N THR A 27 -12.75 -27.76 -6.25
CA THR A 27 -14.10 -28.04 -5.72
C THR A 27 -14.70 -27.17 -4.59
N ASP A 28 -15.76 -26.42 -4.95
CA ASP A 28 -16.94 -26.07 -4.13
C ASP A 28 -16.74 -25.46 -2.72
N THR A 29 -15.86 -24.46 -2.60
CA THR A 29 -15.75 -23.52 -1.45
C THR A 29 -15.51 -22.07 -1.93
N GLU A 30 -16.26 -21.63 -2.93
CA GLU A 30 -15.99 -20.43 -3.73
C GLU A 30 -16.04 -19.09 -2.96
N THR A 31 -16.58 -19.03 -1.72
CA THR A 31 -16.66 -17.77 -0.96
C THR A 31 -15.40 -17.47 -0.11
N GLY A 32 -14.55 -18.48 0.16
CA GLY A 32 -13.32 -18.31 0.94
C GLY A 32 -12.06 -18.22 0.08
N ALA A 33 -12.05 -18.90 -1.07
CA ALA A 33 -10.90 -18.98 -1.97
C ALA A 33 -10.47 -17.61 -2.50
N ASP A 34 -11.44 -16.75 -2.82
CA ASP A 34 -11.21 -15.44 -3.42
C ASP A 34 -11.26 -14.28 -2.40
N ALA A 35 -11.53 -14.55 -1.12
CA ALA A 35 -11.70 -13.50 -0.10
C ALA A 35 -10.49 -12.55 0.00
N ALA A 36 -9.26 -13.08 -0.09
CA ALA A 36 -8.05 -12.26 -0.10
C ALA A 36 -7.93 -11.43 -1.40
N ALA A 37 -8.35 -11.98 -2.55
CA ALA A 37 -8.33 -11.28 -3.83
C ALA A 37 -9.39 -10.17 -3.88
N ASP A 38 -10.60 -10.45 -3.39
CA ASP A 38 -11.68 -9.46 -3.24
C ASP A 38 -11.28 -8.33 -2.30
N ALA A 39 -10.63 -8.66 -1.17
CA ALA A 39 -10.11 -7.64 -0.26
C ALA A 39 -8.98 -6.82 -0.90
N ALA A 40 -8.11 -7.43 -1.68
CA ALA A 40 -7.07 -6.71 -2.42
C ALA A 40 -7.66 -5.80 -3.52
N ASP A 41 -8.66 -6.27 -4.26
CA ASP A 41 -9.39 -5.47 -5.26
C ASP A 41 -10.11 -4.29 -4.58
N ARG A 42 -10.75 -4.55 -3.44
CA ARG A 42 -11.38 -3.52 -2.62
C ARG A 42 -10.37 -2.49 -2.12
N LEU A 43 -9.19 -2.89 -1.67
CA LEU A 43 -8.12 -1.94 -1.31
C LEU A 43 -7.68 -1.08 -2.52
N ALA A 44 -7.65 -1.67 -3.70
CA ALA A 44 -7.24 -1.00 -4.93
C ALA A 44 -8.28 0.00 -5.45
N THR A 45 -9.56 -0.30 -5.26
CA THR A 45 -10.66 0.42 -5.94
C THR A 45 -11.54 1.24 -4.99
N GLU A 46 -11.64 0.88 -3.70
CA GLU A 46 -12.46 1.63 -2.75
C GLU A 46 -11.80 2.98 -2.43
N THR A 47 -12.52 4.05 -2.74
CA THR A 47 -12.16 5.41 -2.36
C THR A 47 -12.64 5.72 -0.95
N ALA A 48 -11.78 6.36 -0.15
CA ALA A 48 -12.12 6.82 1.18
C ALA A 48 -11.64 8.25 1.42
N THR A 49 -12.24 8.89 2.42
CA THR A 49 -11.89 10.23 2.86
C THR A 49 -11.36 10.15 4.28
N VAL A 50 -10.13 10.63 4.50
CA VAL A 50 -9.49 10.69 5.82
C VAL A 50 -9.31 12.13 6.22
N THR A 51 -9.87 12.48 7.39
CA THR A 51 -9.69 13.79 8.01
C THR A 51 -8.80 13.64 9.24
N TYR A 52 -7.80 14.51 9.36
CA TYR A 52 -6.85 14.54 10.47
C TYR A 52 -6.58 15.98 10.90
N GLU A 53 -6.27 16.16 12.17
CA GLU A 53 -5.92 17.46 12.73
C GLU A 53 -4.45 17.77 12.41
N VAL A 54 -4.18 19.04 12.14
CA VAL A 54 -2.85 19.60 11.90
C VAL A 54 -2.56 20.60 13.01
N ASP A 55 -1.34 20.55 13.52
CA ASP A 55 -0.93 21.46 14.57
C ASP A 55 -0.75 22.89 14.00
N GLY A 56 -1.64 23.77 14.46
CA GLY A 56 -1.81 25.16 14.08
C GLY A 56 -2.92 25.72 14.97
N GLY A 57 -2.72 26.91 15.55
CA GLY A 57 -3.39 27.39 16.78
C GLY A 57 -4.93 27.38 16.87
N ASP A 58 -5.65 26.92 15.84
CA ASP A 58 -7.11 26.88 15.76
C ASP A 58 -7.69 25.47 15.46
N HIS A 59 -6.97 24.38 15.78
CA HIS A 59 -7.40 23.00 15.46
C HIS A 59 -7.72 22.82 13.97
N GLU A 60 -6.84 23.31 13.09
CA GLU A 60 -7.02 23.16 11.66
C GLU A 60 -7.06 21.66 11.30
N SER A 61 -8.06 21.25 10.51
CA SER A 61 -8.14 19.88 10.02
C SER A 61 -7.91 19.85 8.50
N ARG A 62 -7.22 18.80 8.04
CA ARG A 62 -7.02 18.53 6.63
C ARG A 62 -7.71 17.24 6.24
N THR A 63 -8.14 17.19 4.99
CA THR A 63 -8.85 16.05 4.42
C THR A 63 -8.11 15.55 3.18
N VAL A 64 -7.94 14.24 3.09
CA VAL A 64 -7.37 13.55 1.92
C VAL A 64 -8.41 12.57 1.40
N HIS A 65 -8.66 12.60 0.09
CA HIS A 65 -9.55 11.67 -0.59
C HIS A 65 -8.73 10.89 -1.63
N ALA A 66 -8.69 9.57 -1.49
CA ALA A 66 -7.95 8.67 -2.39
C ALA A 66 -8.44 7.23 -2.22
N THR A 67 -7.93 6.29 -3.01
CA THR A 67 -8.15 4.85 -2.76
C THR A 67 -7.51 4.41 -1.45
N LEU A 68 -7.98 3.30 -0.85
CA LEU A 68 -7.38 2.76 0.37
C LEU A 68 -5.90 2.43 0.19
N VAL A 69 -5.51 1.90 -0.98
CA VAL A 69 -4.10 1.65 -1.31
C VAL A 69 -3.26 2.93 -1.39
N GLU A 70 -3.79 3.99 -2.00
CA GLU A 70 -3.11 5.28 -2.10
C GLU A 70 -2.99 5.96 -0.73
N LEU A 71 -4.01 5.84 0.13
CA LEU A 71 -3.95 6.31 1.51
C LEU A 71 -2.88 5.58 2.32
N LEU A 72 -2.78 4.25 2.16
CA LEU A 72 -1.71 3.45 2.77
C LEU A 72 -0.33 3.89 2.29
N ALA A 73 -0.14 4.07 0.99
CA ALA A 73 1.09 4.59 0.40
C ALA A 73 1.43 6.00 0.93
N ALA A 74 0.45 6.89 1.01
CA ALA A 74 0.60 8.25 1.53
C ALA A 74 0.98 8.27 3.02
N SER A 75 0.49 7.31 3.82
CA SER A 75 0.79 7.20 5.26
C SER A 75 2.27 6.95 5.57
N VAL A 76 3.04 6.50 4.58
CA VAL A 76 4.49 6.25 4.70
C VAL A 76 5.26 7.55 4.64
N ARG A 77 4.95 8.40 3.65
CA ARG A 77 5.61 9.69 3.45
C ARG A 77 5.07 10.76 4.40
N GLY A 78 3.79 10.67 4.71
CA GLY A 78 3.05 11.75 5.34
C GLY A 78 2.71 12.87 4.35
N PRO A 79 1.77 13.77 4.72
CA PRO A 79 1.49 14.96 3.94
C PRO A 79 2.75 15.84 3.81
N SER A 80 2.91 16.53 2.68
CA SER A 80 4.08 17.40 2.50
C SER A 80 4.05 18.58 3.48
N GLY A 81 5.19 18.86 4.12
CA GLY A 81 5.35 20.02 5.01
C GLY A 81 4.68 19.90 6.38
N THR A 82 4.34 18.68 6.82
CA THR A 82 3.79 18.43 8.17
C THR A 82 4.85 17.87 9.13
N ASP A 83 4.70 18.16 10.42
CA ASP A 83 5.53 17.56 11.47
C ASP A 83 5.21 16.07 11.69
N ARG A 84 6.06 15.42 12.48
CA ARG A 84 5.94 13.98 12.75
C ARG A 84 4.62 13.60 13.43
N GLU A 85 4.14 14.44 14.35
CA GLU A 85 2.90 14.16 15.10
C GLU A 85 1.69 14.17 14.17
N THR A 86 1.60 15.17 13.29
CA THR A 86 0.58 15.26 12.25
C THR A 86 0.65 14.06 11.29
N VAL A 87 1.86 13.62 10.91
CA VAL A 87 2.05 12.41 10.09
C VAL A 87 1.56 11.16 10.81
N ASP A 88 1.87 11.00 12.09
CA ASP A 88 1.43 9.86 12.89
C ASP A 88 -0.11 9.88 13.09
N ARG A 89 -0.71 11.06 13.27
CA ARG A 89 -2.17 11.25 13.35
C ARG A 89 -2.85 10.89 12.03
N PHE A 90 -2.33 11.37 10.91
CA PHE A 90 -2.80 10.97 9.57
C PHE A 90 -2.69 9.46 9.37
N ARG A 91 -1.54 8.87 9.69
CA ARG A 91 -1.31 7.42 9.60
C ARG A 91 -2.32 6.64 10.43
N SER A 92 -2.53 7.02 11.69
CA SER A 92 -3.51 6.37 12.57
C SER A 92 -4.89 6.32 11.91
N ARG A 93 -5.36 7.44 11.36
CA ARG A 93 -6.67 7.51 10.69
C ARG A 93 -6.76 6.66 9.43
N VAL A 94 -5.67 6.55 8.67
CA VAL A 94 -5.60 5.66 7.51
C VAL A 94 -5.72 4.20 7.95
N LEU A 95 -4.97 3.79 8.98
CA LEU A 95 -4.99 2.41 9.47
C LEU A 95 -6.35 2.04 10.07
N ASP A 96 -6.97 2.95 10.81
CA ASP A 96 -8.35 2.79 11.30
C ASP A 96 -9.31 2.60 10.12
N ARG A 97 -9.22 3.44 9.09
CA ARG A 97 -10.11 3.35 7.93
C ARG A 97 -9.96 2.04 7.16
N VAL A 98 -8.73 1.53 7.02
CA VAL A 98 -8.47 0.22 6.40
C VAL A 98 -8.99 -0.92 7.26
N THR A 99 -8.83 -0.81 8.59
CA THR A 99 -9.40 -1.78 9.54
C THR A 99 -10.92 -1.76 9.56
N ASP A 100 -11.57 -0.62 9.33
CA ASP A 100 -13.03 -0.54 9.20
C ASP A 100 -13.53 -1.09 7.86
N ALA A 101 -12.73 -0.92 6.79
CA ALA A 101 -13.07 -1.41 5.46
C ALA A 101 -12.93 -2.93 5.36
N LEU A 102 -11.95 -3.50 6.06
CA LEU A 102 -11.65 -4.93 6.09
C LEU A 102 -12.13 -5.53 7.41
N ASP A 103 -13.02 -6.53 7.35
CA ASP A 103 -13.48 -7.22 8.56
C ASP A 103 -12.31 -7.87 9.35
N GLY A 104 -12.53 -8.27 10.60
CA GLY A 104 -11.52 -8.84 11.49
C GLY A 104 -10.91 -10.18 11.05
N ARG A 105 -11.29 -10.68 9.88
CA ARG A 105 -10.79 -11.90 9.22
C ARG A 105 -9.73 -11.64 8.14
N PHE A 106 -9.23 -10.40 8.08
CA PHE A 106 -8.17 -10.03 7.18
C PHE A 106 -6.93 -9.58 7.93
N ARG A 107 -5.78 -9.85 7.31
CA ARG A 107 -4.49 -9.28 7.67
C ARG A 107 -3.85 -8.66 6.46
N VAL A 108 -3.34 -7.45 6.64
CA VAL A 108 -2.65 -6.71 5.58
C VAL A 108 -1.24 -6.42 6.04
N ASP A 109 -0.26 -6.89 5.30
CA ASP A 109 1.14 -6.54 5.48
C ASP A 109 1.60 -5.67 4.31
N VAL A 110 1.96 -4.42 4.56
CA VAL A 110 2.48 -3.51 3.53
C VAL A 110 3.97 -3.34 3.72
N ARG A 111 4.73 -3.51 2.64
CA ARG A 111 6.16 -3.29 2.60
C ARG A 111 6.49 -2.30 1.49
N TYR A 112 7.29 -1.30 1.81
CA TYR A 112 7.92 -0.45 0.79
C TYR A 112 9.24 -1.07 0.35
N GLU A 113 9.32 -1.42 -0.92
CA GLU A 113 10.52 -1.92 -1.57
C GLU A 113 11.14 -0.77 -2.37
N THR A 114 12.23 -0.19 -1.85
CA THR A 114 13.12 0.62 -2.68
C THR A 114 13.87 -0.34 -3.60
N ASN A 115 13.97 -0.05 -4.90
CA ASN A 115 14.71 -0.91 -5.83
C ASN A 115 16.23 -0.86 -5.62
N ASP A 116 16.69 -0.37 -4.46
CA ASP A 116 18.11 -0.30 -4.15
C ASP A 116 18.63 -1.75 -3.96
N PRO A 117 19.45 -2.27 -4.90
CA PRO A 117 19.94 -3.63 -4.84
C PRO A 117 20.86 -3.86 -3.63
N SER A 118 21.28 -2.82 -2.92
CA SER A 118 22.06 -2.93 -1.68
C SER A 118 21.22 -3.27 -0.44
N SER A 119 19.89 -3.15 -0.49
CA SER A 119 19.00 -3.41 0.66
C SER A 119 18.59 -4.89 0.82
N GLY A 120 19.20 -5.80 0.05
CA GLY A 120 18.89 -7.24 0.03
C GLY A 120 19.71 -8.13 0.97
N ILE A 121 20.63 -7.57 1.78
CA ILE A 121 21.56 -8.38 2.59
C ILE A 121 21.16 -8.47 4.08
N ASP A 122 20.25 -7.63 4.58
CA ASP A 122 19.97 -7.54 6.03
C ASP A 122 18.76 -8.35 6.52
N ALA A 123 18.24 -9.29 5.74
CA ALA A 123 17.07 -10.09 6.15
C ALA A 123 17.39 -11.29 7.07
N LEU A 124 18.63 -11.49 7.52
CA LEU A 124 19.01 -12.67 8.34
C LEU A 124 19.86 -12.39 9.59
N GLY A 125 19.99 -11.15 10.07
CA GLY A 125 20.77 -10.98 11.31
C GLY A 125 20.70 -9.61 11.98
N GLY A 126 20.12 -9.60 13.18
CA GLY A 126 20.63 -8.82 14.31
C GLY A 126 20.26 -7.35 14.36
N GLY A 127 19.74 -6.92 15.52
CA GLY A 127 19.34 -5.54 15.77
C GLY A 127 20.48 -4.53 15.59
N GLY A 128 20.14 -3.39 15.01
CA GLY A 128 21.04 -2.28 14.82
C GLY A 128 20.24 -1.00 14.60
N HIS A 129 20.12 -0.21 15.66
CA HIS A 129 19.63 1.15 15.63
C HIS A 129 20.55 2.01 14.75
N HIS A 130 20.13 2.27 13.51
CA HIS A 130 20.73 3.29 12.66
C HIS A 130 19.68 4.34 12.32
N VAL A 131 19.55 5.33 13.21
CA VAL A 131 19.12 6.68 12.82
C VAL A 131 20.22 7.23 11.93
N ARG A 132 19.97 7.22 10.62
CA ARG A 132 20.80 7.93 9.65
C ARG A 132 19.92 9.01 9.05
N ASP A 133 20.17 10.25 9.47
CA ASP A 133 19.63 11.46 8.87
C ASP A 133 19.93 11.44 7.37
N GLY A 134 18.87 11.29 6.59
CA GLY A 134 18.91 11.22 5.14
C GLY A 134 17.49 11.03 4.65
N ASP A 135 17.04 11.97 3.84
CA ASP A 135 15.75 12.07 3.16
C ASP A 135 15.49 10.89 2.20
N GLY A 136 15.43 9.69 2.77
CA GLY A 136 15.24 8.42 2.09
C GLY A 136 14.26 7.60 2.90
N ILE A 137 13.11 7.32 2.31
CA ILE A 137 12.13 6.36 2.86
C ILE A 137 12.86 5.01 2.95
N GLY A 138 13.40 4.68 4.13
CA GLY A 138 13.98 3.37 4.42
C GLY A 138 12.95 2.25 4.28
N PRO A 139 13.36 0.97 4.33
CA PRO A 139 12.43 -0.15 4.24
C PRO A 139 11.36 -0.01 5.34
N TRP A 140 10.14 0.27 4.93
CA TRP A 140 9.00 0.49 5.81
C TRP A 140 8.08 -0.72 5.75
N THR A 141 7.63 -1.18 6.93
CA THR A 141 6.65 -2.26 7.04
C THR A 141 5.53 -1.83 7.98
N VAL A 142 4.28 -2.06 7.59
CA VAL A 142 3.13 -1.98 8.50
C VAL A 142 2.34 -3.27 8.41
N THR A 143 1.76 -3.68 9.52
CA THR A 143 0.84 -4.80 9.62
C THR A 143 -0.47 -4.29 10.21
N ILE A 144 -1.58 -4.71 9.61
CA ILE A 144 -2.96 -4.33 9.98
C ILE A 144 -3.76 -5.63 10.17
N GLY A 145 -4.60 -5.66 11.21
CA GLY A 145 -5.42 -6.83 11.53
C GLY A 145 -4.70 -7.89 12.37
N ASN A 146 -5.40 -8.99 12.63
CA ASN A 146 -4.94 -10.07 13.51
C ASN A 146 -4.09 -11.09 12.75
N GLU A 147 -3.20 -11.81 13.43
CA GLU A 147 -2.62 -13.02 12.81
C GLU A 147 -3.73 -14.07 12.62
N PRO A 148 -3.79 -14.74 11.45
CA PRO A 148 -4.62 -15.91 11.28
C PRO A 148 -4.41 -16.94 12.40
N PRO A 149 -5.46 -17.58 12.92
CA PRO A 149 -5.32 -18.71 13.83
C PRO A 149 -4.43 -19.79 13.23
N ALA A 150 -3.63 -20.46 14.07
CA ALA A 150 -2.62 -21.41 13.61
C ALA A 150 -3.17 -22.60 12.81
N ASN A 151 -4.48 -22.88 12.91
CA ASN A 151 -5.17 -23.97 12.24
C ASN A 151 -6.21 -23.48 11.21
N ALA A 152 -6.19 -22.20 10.84
CA ALA A 152 -7.09 -21.67 9.83
C ALA A 152 -6.53 -21.87 8.42
N ASP A 153 -7.41 -22.12 7.46
CA ASP A 153 -7.05 -22.13 6.05
C ASP A 153 -6.85 -20.68 5.60
N VAL A 154 -5.65 -20.34 5.13
CA VAL A 154 -5.29 -18.97 4.75
C VAL A 154 -5.19 -18.85 3.24
N THR A 155 -5.94 -17.90 2.67
CA THR A 155 -5.75 -17.44 1.30
C THR A 155 -4.96 -16.14 1.29
N ALA A 156 -4.19 -15.90 0.23
CA ALA A 156 -3.36 -14.71 0.13
C ALA A 156 -3.41 -14.10 -1.28
N ALA A 157 -3.49 -12.78 -1.33
CA ALA A 157 -3.35 -11.99 -2.54
C ALA A 157 -2.21 -10.97 -2.37
N VAL A 158 -1.53 -10.67 -3.47
CA VAL A 158 -0.44 -9.69 -3.48
C VAL A 158 -0.79 -8.58 -4.44
N LEU A 159 -0.85 -7.36 -3.91
CA LEU A 159 -1.01 -6.15 -4.69
C LEU A 159 0.30 -5.38 -4.76
N THR A 160 0.67 -4.94 -5.95
CA THR A 160 1.82 -4.05 -6.16
C THR A 160 1.31 -2.68 -6.55
N HIS A 161 1.72 -1.66 -5.81
CA HIS A 161 1.34 -0.27 -6.09
C HIS A 161 2.60 0.57 -6.34
N PRO A 162 2.61 1.45 -7.36
CA PRO A 162 3.73 2.36 -7.56
C PRO A 162 3.96 3.20 -6.31
N GLY A 163 5.22 3.33 -5.92
CA GLY A 163 5.65 4.24 -4.88
C GLY A 163 5.61 5.69 -5.35
N PRO A 164 5.66 6.65 -4.42
CA PRO A 164 5.70 8.05 -4.79
C PRO A 164 6.96 8.36 -5.61
N ASP A 165 6.81 9.12 -6.69
CA ASP A 165 7.95 9.70 -7.39
C ASP A 165 8.76 10.56 -6.40
N ARG A 166 10.06 10.28 -6.29
CA ARG A 166 10.98 11.13 -5.53
C ARG A 166 11.20 12.42 -6.31
N ILE A 167 10.33 13.41 -6.07
CA ILE A 167 10.52 14.78 -6.57
C ILE A 167 11.78 15.34 -5.90
N GLY A 168 12.87 15.44 -6.66
CA GLY A 168 14.15 16.01 -6.21
C GLY A 168 15.40 15.42 -6.87
N SER A 169 15.29 14.21 -7.43
CA SER A 169 16.38 13.61 -8.18
C SER A 169 16.18 13.88 -9.67
N ALA A 170 16.80 14.94 -10.20
CA ALA A 170 16.95 15.13 -11.66
C ALA A 170 17.83 14.03 -12.32
N ARG A 171 18.24 13.02 -11.56
CA ARG A 171 18.78 11.76 -12.07
C ARG A 171 17.61 10.81 -12.20
N ILE A 172 17.32 10.42 -13.44
CA ILE A 172 16.55 9.22 -13.76
C ILE A 172 17.09 8.11 -12.85
N ASP A 173 16.28 7.66 -11.90
CA ASP A 173 16.62 6.53 -11.06
C ASP A 173 16.73 5.33 -12.01
N PRO A 174 17.91 4.73 -12.22
CA PRO A 174 18.08 3.64 -13.18
C PRO A 174 17.24 2.42 -12.81
N ASP A 175 16.79 2.34 -11.56
CA ASP A 175 16.04 1.21 -11.00
C ASP A 175 14.51 1.45 -10.92
N GLY A 176 14.01 2.57 -11.46
CA GLY A 176 12.58 2.89 -11.52
C GLY A 176 11.96 3.34 -10.18
N PRO A 177 10.70 3.82 -10.18
CA PRO A 177 10.06 4.25 -8.94
C PRO A 177 10.00 3.08 -7.95
N GLY A 178 10.25 3.35 -6.66
CA GLY A 178 10.04 2.35 -5.60
C GLY A 178 8.61 1.82 -5.65
N ARG A 179 8.33 0.67 -5.03
CA ARG A 179 6.99 0.07 -5.05
C ARG A 179 6.53 -0.34 -3.66
N PHE A 180 5.23 -0.28 -3.43
CA PHE A 180 4.61 -0.93 -2.28
C PHE A 180 4.17 -2.33 -2.68
N ARG A 181 4.60 -3.31 -1.89
CA ARG A 181 4.08 -4.67 -1.93
C ARG A 181 3.12 -4.85 -0.76
N ILE A 182 1.87 -5.12 -1.06
CA ILE A 182 0.79 -5.28 -0.09
C ILE A 182 0.34 -6.74 -0.16
N VAL A 183 0.49 -7.46 0.95
CA VAL A 183 0.04 -8.85 1.08
C VAL A 183 -1.22 -8.85 1.91
N VAL A 184 -2.32 -9.29 1.31
CA VAL A 184 -3.61 -9.47 1.99
C VAL A 184 -3.79 -10.95 2.27
N ARG A 185 -4.08 -11.30 3.52
CA ARG A 185 -4.36 -12.66 3.97
C ARG A 185 -5.77 -12.71 4.53
N ALA A 186 -6.52 -13.76 4.20
CA ALA A 186 -7.88 -14.00 4.68
C ALA A 186 -8.00 -15.41 5.26
N TRP A 187 -8.87 -15.59 6.26
CA TRP A 187 -9.13 -16.87 6.93
C TRP A 187 -10.53 -16.96 7.54
#